data_AF-A0A944BHM2-F1
#
_entry.id   AF-A0A944BHM2-F1
#
_cell.length_a   1.000
_cell.length_b   1.000
_cell.length_c   1.000
_cell.angle_alpha   90.00
_cell.angle_beta   90.00
_cell.angle_gamma   90.00
#
_symmetry.space_group_name_H-M   'P 1'
#
loop_
_entity.id
_entity.type
_entity.pdbx_description
1 polymer ?
#
loop_
_entity_poly.entity_id
_entity_poly.type
_entity_poly.pdbx_seq_one_letter_code
_entity_poly.pdbx_strand_id
1 'polypeptide(L)'
;MVLTGCPTPPPVEEGGLEDGSTLSGTLTQDVTLTKGNTYYLDGEYIVPEGITLNIEEGVTIIAKYDDIVDYLLVKQGGKINAVGTADAPIVMTSEKKESGAWGGIHLCGKARTNAEGGTGSSEIGGAPYGGTEDNDNSGCLSYVRVEYTGYAFDEEHEANGITFYAVGNGTVVDHCEAYMGADDGFEWCGGCVIVSYLVAKNCSDDSFDWTEGWTGNANYLVAYQENAETLGYDCDCLIEADNNENNYIANPTSHPIISNATLVGNGGAKQGIRLRRGTQVNLATITVCGKGIPVSVESTETEQAFVDGVSSMKNVTASAELTSEKGIYTNDNFINDGNKVDASLSLSYDDILKNNSWMSGAWVK
;
A
#
# COMPACT_ATOMS: atom_id res chain seq x y z
N MET A 1 -9.96 -9.56 -14.33
CA MET A 1 -11.21 -8.89 -13.90
C MET A 1 -11.08 -7.44 -14.34
N VAL A 2 -12.02 -6.91 -15.11
CA VAL A 2 -11.98 -5.49 -15.51
C VAL A 2 -12.39 -4.71 -14.27
N LEU A 3 -11.49 -3.89 -13.71
CA LEU A 3 -11.84 -2.93 -12.67
C LEU A 3 -12.98 -2.08 -13.24
N THR A 4 -14.18 -2.20 -12.67
CA THR A 4 -15.22 -1.20 -12.90
C THR A 4 -14.68 0.09 -12.34
N GLY A 5 -14.47 1.11 -13.18
CA GLY A 5 -13.90 2.39 -12.74
C GLY A 5 -14.68 2.98 -11.56
N CYS A 6 -14.02 3.84 -10.80
CA CYS A 6 -14.60 4.47 -9.63
C CYS A 6 -15.95 5.14 -9.93
N PRO A 7 -16.96 4.99 -9.07
CA PRO A 7 -18.18 5.76 -9.21
C PRO A 7 -17.81 7.25 -9.10
N THR A 8 -18.29 8.07 -10.05
CA THR A 8 -18.21 9.52 -9.89
C THR A 8 -18.97 9.91 -8.62
N PRO A 9 -18.37 10.69 -7.72
CA PRO A 9 -19.08 11.23 -6.57
C PRO A 9 -20.38 11.90 -7.02
N PRO A 10 -21.48 11.75 -6.26
CA PRO A 10 -22.73 12.43 -6.59
C PRO A 10 -22.48 13.95 -6.67
N PRO A 11 -23.05 14.66 -7.66
CA PRO A 11 -22.98 16.12 -7.69
C PRO A 11 -23.52 16.69 -6.37
N VAL A 12 -22.90 17.76 -5.86
CA VAL A 12 -23.33 18.44 -4.63
C VAL A 12 -24.82 18.82 -4.72
N GLU A 13 -25.68 18.06 -4.05
CA GLU A 13 -26.91 18.61 -3.49
C GLU A 13 -26.51 19.37 -2.21
N GLU A 14 -27.18 20.49 -1.90
CA GLU A 14 -26.87 21.36 -0.75
C GLU A 14 -26.46 20.55 0.51
N GLY A 15 -25.19 20.63 0.92
CA GLY A 15 -24.70 19.86 2.08
C GLY A 15 -23.19 19.59 2.19
N GLY A 16 -22.34 20.03 1.26
CA GLY A 16 -20.88 19.92 1.39
C GLY A 16 -20.33 20.76 2.56
N LEU A 17 -19.22 20.31 3.17
CA LEU A 17 -18.54 21.08 4.21
C LEU A 17 -17.88 22.34 3.63
N GLU A 18 -17.94 23.45 4.36
CA GLU A 18 -17.32 24.72 3.97
C GLU A 18 -15.79 24.58 3.86
N ASP A 19 -15.17 25.35 2.97
CA ASP A 19 -13.71 25.44 2.87
C ASP A 19 -13.09 25.86 4.21
N GLY A 20 -12.01 25.19 4.62
CA GLY A 20 -11.36 25.36 5.91
C GLY A 20 -12.04 24.64 7.09
N SER A 21 -13.08 23.83 6.85
CA SER A 21 -13.72 23.05 7.92
C SER A 21 -12.76 22.06 8.57
N THR A 22 -12.96 21.84 9.87
CA THR A 22 -12.26 20.78 10.63
C THR A 22 -13.02 19.46 10.52
N LEU A 23 -12.29 18.38 10.22
CA LEU A 23 -12.74 17.00 10.15
C LEU A 23 -12.33 16.32 11.46
N SER A 24 -13.30 15.88 12.26
CA SER A 24 -13.04 15.15 13.50
C SER A 24 -14.22 14.28 13.92
N GLY A 25 -13.91 13.26 14.71
CA GLY A 25 -14.85 12.31 15.28
C GLY A 25 -15.47 11.35 14.26
N THR A 26 -16.59 10.76 14.65
CA THR A 26 -17.33 9.79 13.83
C THR A 26 -18.45 10.47 13.04
N LEU A 27 -18.50 10.21 11.73
CA LEU A 27 -19.56 10.68 10.86
C LEU A 27 -20.92 10.09 11.26
N THR A 28 -21.96 10.92 11.19
CA THR A 28 -23.35 10.53 11.48
C THR A 28 -24.24 10.48 10.24
N GLN A 29 -23.72 10.96 9.11
CA GLN A 29 -24.36 10.98 7.80
C GLN A 29 -23.27 11.04 6.71
N ASP A 30 -23.65 10.79 5.46
CA ASP A 30 -22.76 10.98 4.32
C ASP A 30 -22.23 12.42 4.28
N VAL A 31 -20.94 12.56 3.96
CA VAL A 31 -20.26 13.85 3.85
C VAL A 31 -19.61 13.95 2.48
N THR A 32 -19.61 15.16 1.91
CA THR A 32 -18.87 15.48 0.68
C THR A 32 -17.88 16.61 0.93
N LEU A 33 -16.61 16.34 0.67
CA LEU A 33 -15.54 17.34 0.60
C LEU A 33 -15.48 17.87 -0.84
N THR A 34 -15.77 19.16 -1.00
CA THR A 34 -15.99 19.79 -2.29
C THR A 34 -14.68 20.10 -2.99
N LYS A 35 -14.63 19.90 -4.31
CA LYS A 35 -13.44 20.03 -5.13
C LYS A 35 -12.68 21.34 -4.93
N GLY A 36 -11.36 21.25 -4.88
CA GLY A 36 -10.46 22.40 -4.75
C GLY A 36 -10.42 23.06 -3.37
N ASN A 37 -11.25 22.63 -2.41
CA ASN A 37 -11.21 23.14 -1.05
C ASN A 37 -10.09 22.50 -0.22
N THR A 38 -9.74 23.18 0.86
CA THR A 38 -8.83 22.68 1.90
C THR A 38 -9.60 22.36 3.17
N TYR A 39 -9.32 21.22 3.79
CA TYR A 39 -9.91 20.78 5.06
C TYR A 39 -8.81 20.44 6.06
N TYR A 40 -9.11 20.53 7.35
CA TYR A 40 -8.14 20.24 8.41
C TYR A 40 -8.57 19.00 9.19
N LEU A 41 -7.69 18.00 9.29
CA LEU A 41 -7.90 16.83 10.12
C LEU A 41 -7.42 17.14 11.54
N ASP A 42 -8.23 16.84 12.55
CA ASP A 42 -7.98 17.16 13.97
C ASP A 42 -8.54 16.02 14.83
N GLY A 43 -7.70 15.01 15.05
CA GLY A 43 -8.02 13.71 15.61
C GLY A 43 -8.49 12.67 14.59
N GLU A 44 -9.12 11.64 15.13
CA GLU A 44 -9.73 10.57 14.35
C GLU A 44 -10.85 11.14 13.47
N TYR A 45 -10.91 10.71 12.20
CA TYR A 45 -12.08 10.92 11.35
C TYR A 45 -12.60 9.56 10.89
N ILE A 46 -13.76 9.18 11.40
CA ILE A 46 -14.25 7.80 11.31
C ILE A 46 -15.48 7.75 10.41
N VAL A 47 -15.45 6.85 9.42
CA VAL A 47 -16.57 6.52 8.56
C VAL A 47 -17.18 5.18 9.02
N PRO A 48 -18.34 5.19 9.73
CA PRO A 48 -18.96 3.98 10.23
C PRO A 48 -19.79 3.24 9.17
N GLU A 49 -20.31 2.08 9.53
CA GLU A 49 -21.18 1.27 8.68
C GLU A 49 -22.37 2.08 8.11
N GLY A 50 -22.61 1.95 6.81
CA GLY A 50 -23.73 2.59 6.12
C GLY A 50 -23.51 4.06 5.77
N ILE A 51 -22.35 4.63 6.11
CA ILE A 51 -21.98 6.02 5.80
C ILE A 51 -20.88 6.06 4.73
N THR A 52 -20.93 7.08 3.88
CA THR A 52 -19.97 7.35 2.82
C THR A 52 -19.31 8.72 2.98
N LEU A 53 -17.99 8.75 2.99
CA LEU A 53 -17.19 9.96 2.80
C LEU A 53 -16.85 10.11 1.31
N ASN A 54 -17.36 11.17 0.68
CA ASN A 54 -17.03 11.52 -0.70
C ASN A 54 -16.00 12.65 -0.71
N ILE A 55 -14.94 12.50 -1.51
CA ILE A 55 -13.89 13.49 -1.66
C ILE A 55 -13.72 13.74 -3.15
N GLU A 56 -14.03 14.95 -3.59
CA GLU A 56 -13.91 15.35 -4.98
C GLU A 56 -12.46 15.73 -5.34
N GLU A 57 -12.20 15.84 -6.65
CA GLU A 57 -10.88 16.17 -7.19
C GLU A 57 -10.28 17.49 -6.64
N GLY A 58 -8.96 17.52 -6.50
CA GLY A 58 -8.23 18.71 -6.05
C GLY A 58 -8.43 19.10 -4.59
N VAL A 59 -9.17 18.31 -3.79
CA VAL A 59 -9.27 18.52 -2.35
C VAL A 59 -7.90 18.35 -1.69
N THR A 60 -7.57 19.26 -0.77
CA THR A 60 -6.44 19.09 0.15
C THR A 60 -6.94 18.85 1.57
N ILE A 61 -6.46 17.80 2.24
CA ILE A 61 -6.69 17.55 3.66
C ILE A 61 -5.35 17.73 4.38
N ILE A 62 -5.33 18.54 5.43
CA ILE A 62 -4.13 18.86 6.20
C ILE A 62 -4.32 18.41 7.66
N ALA A 63 -3.60 17.37 8.06
CA ALA A 63 -3.44 16.97 9.46
C ALA A 63 -2.76 18.10 10.26
N LYS A 64 -3.36 18.46 11.39
CA LYS A 64 -2.85 19.52 12.26
C LYS A 64 -1.59 19.05 12.97
N TYR A 65 -0.75 20.00 13.36
CA TYR A 65 0.40 19.70 14.20
C TYR A 65 0.14 20.13 15.64
N ASP A 66 -0.44 19.23 16.41
CA ASP A 66 -0.64 19.36 17.86
C ASP A 66 -0.47 18.01 18.59
N ASP A 67 -0.98 17.89 19.81
CA ASP A 67 -0.84 16.69 20.66
C ASP A 67 -1.94 15.63 20.38
N ILE A 68 -2.78 15.84 19.36
CA ILE A 68 -3.86 14.94 18.96
C ILE A 68 -3.38 14.13 17.75
N VAL A 69 -3.63 12.82 17.77
CA VAL A 69 -3.25 11.93 16.67
C VAL A 69 -4.30 11.96 15.57
N ASP A 70 -3.89 12.37 14.38
CA ASP A 70 -4.74 12.52 13.20
C ASP A 70 -4.72 11.27 12.32
N TYR A 71 -5.88 10.69 12.00
CA TYR A 71 -5.99 9.58 11.05
C TYR A 71 -7.39 9.44 10.46
N LEU A 72 -7.47 8.84 9.27
CA LEU A 72 -8.74 8.53 8.60
C LEU A 72 -9.04 7.04 8.70
N LEU A 73 -10.17 6.67 9.29
CA LEU A 73 -10.56 5.27 9.51
C LEU A 73 -11.92 4.96 8.90
N VAL A 74 -11.94 4.07 7.92
CA VAL A 74 -13.16 3.51 7.32
C VAL A 74 -13.44 2.15 7.96
N LYS A 75 -14.48 2.08 8.80
CA LYS A 75 -14.88 0.83 9.47
C LYS A 75 -15.63 -0.09 8.50
N GLN A 76 -15.75 -1.37 8.86
CA GLN A 76 -16.51 -2.35 8.09
C GLN A 76 -17.90 -1.84 7.70
N GLY A 77 -18.20 -1.90 6.39
CA GLY A 77 -19.46 -1.43 5.81
C GLY A 77 -19.59 0.08 5.63
N GLY A 78 -18.61 0.87 6.09
CA GLY A 78 -18.42 2.27 5.71
C GLY A 78 -17.71 2.38 4.36
N LYS A 79 -17.75 3.55 3.73
CA LYS A 79 -17.15 3.77 2.40
C LYS A 79 -16.42 5.09 2.28
N ILE A 80 -15.31 5.08 1.54
CA ILE A 80 -14.63 6.27 1.05
C ILE A 80 -14.65 6.30 -0.47
N ASN A 81 -15.15 7.39 -1.06
CA ASN A 81 -15.06 7.66 -2.49
C ASN A 81 -14.18 8.88 -2.70
N ALA A 82 -12.87 8.67 -2.74
CA ALA A 82 -11.88 9.70 -3.02
C ALA A 82 -11.48 9.62 -4.49
N VAL A 83 -11.98 10.54 -5.32
CA VAL A 83 -11.82 10.50 -6.78
C VAL A 83 -11.21 11.80 -7.27
N GLY A 84 -9.88 11.83 -7.29
CA GLY A 84 -9.07 12.86 -7.92
C GLY A 84 -8.88 12.65 -9.42
N THR A 85 -8.04 13.48 -10.01
CA THR A 85 -7.54 13.31 -11.37
C THR A 85 -6.03 13.48 -11.43
N ALA A 86 -5.41 13.09 -12.55
CA ALA A 86 -3.97 13.24 -12.73
C ALA A 86 -3.49 14.68 -12.52
N ASP A 87 -4.28 15.68 -12.92
CA ASP A 87 -3.95 17.11 -12.81
C ASP A 87 -4.49 17.76 -11.53
N ALA A 88 -5.53 17.18 -10.92
CA ALA A 88 -6.11 17.63 -9.65
C ALA A 88 -6.25 16.44 -8.67
N PRO A 89 -5.12 15.91 -8.17
CA PRO A 89 -5.15 14.81 -7.20
C PRO A 89 -5.79 15.28 -5.90
N ILE A 90 -6.30 14.31 -5.13
CA ILE A 90 -6.59 14.54 -3.71
C ILE A 90 -5.28 14.42 -2.95
N VAL A 91 -4.95 15.43 -2.16
CA VAL A 91 -3.71 15.47 -1.38
C VAL A 91 -4.06 15.44 0.10
N MET A 92 -3.62 14.40 0.80
CA MET A 92 -3.70 14.30 2.26
C MET A 92 -2.28 14.44 2.82
N THR A 93 -2.03 15.49 3.60
CA THR A 93 -0.69 15.90 4.06
C THR A 93 -0.78 16.42 5.49
N SER A 94 0.31 16.92 6.05
CA SER A 94 0.36 17.49 7.40
C SER A 94 0.87 18.93 7.42
N GLU A 95 0.53 19.68 8.47
CA GLU A 95 1.12 21.00 8.74
C GLU A 95 2.63 20.89 8.97
N LYS A 96 3.06 19.81 9.64
CA LYS A 96 4.45 19.55 10.01
C LYS A 96 5.33 19.23 8.80
N LYS A 97 4.81 18.48 7.83
CA LYS A 97 5.54 18.00 6.64
C LYS A 97 6.83 17.27 6.96
N GLU A 98 6.77 16.44 8.00
CA GLU A 98 7.85 15.56 8.44
C GLU A 98 7.31 14.14 8.51
N SER A 99 8.15 13.16 8.16
CA SER A 99 7.84 11.74 8.29
C SER A 99 7.21 11.43 9.66
N GLY A 100 6.11 10.68 9.68
CA GLY A 100 5.40 10.29 10.91
C GLY A 100 4.52 11.38 11.52
N ALA A 101 4.11 12.38 10.74
CA ALA A 101 3.32 13.49 11.25
C ALA A 101 1.84 13.17 11.46
N TRP A 102 1.31 12.14 10.80
CA TRP A 102 -0.08 11.69 10.96
C TRP A 102 -0.24 10.22 10.57
N GLY A 103 -1.39 9.63 10.92
CA GLY A 103 -1.61 8.18 10.87
C GLY A 103 -2.12 7.62 9.54
N GLY A 104 -2.23 8.40 8.46
CA GLY A 104 -2.61 7.86 7.16
C GLY A 104 -4.09 7.42 7.04
N ILE A 105 -4.35 6.53 6.08
CA ILE A 105 -5.69 6.03 5.75
C ILE A 105 -5.80 4.53 6.10
N HIS A 106 -6.86 4.19 6.84
CA HIS A 106 -7.14 2.82 7.29
C HIS A 106 -8.47 2.34 6.76
N LEU A 107 -8.48 1.23 6.00
CA LEU A 107 -9.71 0.64 5.44
C LEU A 107 -9.94 -0.75 6.03
N CYS A 108 -10.99 -0.91 6.82
CA CYS A 108 -11.42 -2.19 7.39
C CYS A 108 -12.54 -2.82 6.55
N GLY A 109 -12.24 -3.91 5.86
CA GLY A 109 -13.18 -4.67 5.05
C GLY A 109 -13.67 -5.97 5.70
N LYS A 110 -14.60 -6.64 5.01
CA LYS A 110 -15.27 -7.89 5.43
C LYS A 110 -14.76 -9.14 4.70
N ALA A 111 -13.68 -9.02 3.91
CA ALA A 111 -13.11 -10.15 3.17
C ALA A 111 -12.35 -11.12 4.08
N ARG A 112 -11.89 -12.24 3.52
CA ARG A 112 -11.13 -13.24 4.31
C ARG A 112 -9.75 -12.72 4.69
N THR A 113 -9.33 -13.06 5.90
CA THR A 113 -7.96 -12.95 6.42
C THR A 113 -7.62 -14.29 7.07
N ASN A 114 -6.33 -14.59 7.19
CA ASN A 114 -5.85 -15.73 7.96
C ASN A 114 -5.45 -15.37 9.41
N ALA A 115 -5.71 -14.14 9.85
CA ALA A 115 -5.68 -13.74 11.26
C ALA A 115 -6.46 -14.73 12.12
N GLU A 116 -6.07 -14.88 13.38
CA GLU A 116 -6.66 -15.89 14.26
C GLU A 116 -8.19 -15.72 14.35
N GLY A 117 -8.93 -16.79 14.03
CA GLY A 117 -10.40 -16.77 14.01
C GLY A 117 -11.03 -16.14 12.76
N GLY A 118 -10.23 -15.70 11.78
CA GLY A 118 -10.71 -15.09 10.52
C GLY A 118 -11.12 -13.61 10.66
N THR A 119 -10.76 -12.98 11.77
CA THR A 119 -11.02 -11.58 12.09
C THR A 119 -9.84 -10.99 12.86
N GLY A 120 -9.54 -9.72 12.66
CA GLY A 120 -8.52 -8.99 13.42
C GLY A 120 -9.04 -7.66 13.94
N SER A 121 -8.15 -6.91 14.60
CA SER A 121 -8.37 -5.53 15.02
C SER A 121 -7.34 -4.67 14.33
N SER A 122 -7.75 -3.60 13.66
CA SER A 122 -6.81 -2.63 13.11
C SER A 122 -5.95 -2.10 14.24
N GLU A 123 -4.67 -1.94 13.95
CA GLU A 123 -3.70 -1.36 14.86
C GLU A 123 -4.12 0.05 15.26
N ILE A 124 -4.56 0.81 14.25
CA ILE A 124 -5.05 2.17 14.45
C ILE A 124 -6.56 2.16 14.68
N GLY A 125 -6.97 2.74 15.82
CA GLY A 125 -8.38 2.91 16.21
C GLY A 125 -9.10 1.63 16.65
N GLY A 126 -8.44 0.46 16.64
CA GLY A 126 -8.98 -0.78 17.19
C GLY A 126 -10.27 -1.26 16.49
N ALA A 127 -10.42 -1.00 15.19
CA ALA A 127 -11.62 -1.37 14.45
C ALA A 127 -11.56 -2.83 13.98
N PRO A 128 -12.66 -3.59 14.10
CA PRO A 128 -12.69 -4.95 13.61
C PRO A 128 -12.55 -4.99 12.09
N TYR A 129 -11.84 -5.99 11.58
CA TYR A 129 -11.79 -6.35 10.16
C TYR A 129 -11.87 -7.87 9.99
N GLY A 130 -12.03 -8.30 8.73
CA GLY A 130 -12.10 -9.72 8.38
C GLY A 130 -13.52 -10.27 8.34
N GLY A 131 -13.65 -11.48 7.83
CA GLY A 131 -14.95 -12.09 7.56
C GLY A 131 -14.87 -13.09 6.42
N THR A 132 -15.92 -13.15 5.60
CA THR A 132 -16.04 -14.12 4.49
C THR A 132 -16.50 -13.51 3.17
N GLU A 133 -16.67 -12.19 3.14
CA GLU A 133 -17.25 -11.42 2.03
C GLU A 133 -16.16 -10.87 1.11
N ASP A 134 -15.58 -11.72 0.26
CA ASP A 134 -14.51 -11.30 -0.67
C ASP A 134 -14.94 -10.19 -1.63
N ASN A 135 -16.24 -10.08 -1.92
CA ASN A 135 -16.82 -9.05 -2.78
C ASN A 135 -17.25 -7.80 -2.00
N ASP A 136 -16.83 -7.66 -0.74
CA ASP A 136 -16.99 -6.43 0.03
C ASP A 136 -16.38 -5.22 -0.71
N ASN A 137 -16.94 -4.04 -0.45
CA ASN A 137 -16.62 -2.81 -1.15
C ASN A 137 -16.56 -1.64 -0.15
N SER A 138 -15.33 -1.22 0.14
CA SER A 138 -14.97 -0.08 1.00
C SER A 138 -14.93 1.26 0.23
N GLY A 139 -15.28 1.25 -1.06
CA GLY A 139 -15.39 2.42 -1.93
C GLY A 139 -14.33 2.48 -3.03
N CYS A 140 -13.81 3.67 -3.29
CA CYS A 140 -12.77 3.93 -4.28
C CYS A 140 -11.74 4.93 -3.75
N LEU A 141 -10.46 4.63 -4.03
CA LEU A 141 -9.36 5.58 -4.02
C LEU A 141 -8.82 5.73 -5.45
N SER A 142 -8.91 6.93 -6.02
CA SER A 142 -8.31 7.24 -7.31
C SER A 142 -7.63 8.60 -7.36
N TYR A 143 -6.37 8.65 -7.81
CA TYR A 143 -5.52 9.85 -7.78
C TYR A 143 -5.44 10.48 -6.38
N VAL A 144 -5.11 9.65 -5.39
CA VAL A 144 -4.95 10.02 -3.99
C VAL A 144 -3.47 10.00 -3.61
N ARG A 145 -2.96 11.09 -3.06
CA ARG A 145 -1.61 11.16 -2.51
C ARG A 145 -1.67 11.36 -1.00
N VAL A 146 -1.04 10.46 -0.26
CA VAL A 146 -0.77 10.61 1.17
C VAL A 146 0.70 11.00 1.35
N GLU A 147 0.95 12.07 2.10
CA GLU A 147 2.29 12.58 2.36
C GLU A 147 2.57 12.56 3.87
N TYR A 148 3.76 12.15 4.30
CA TYR A 148 4.23 12.29 5.69
C TYR A 148 3.44 11.48 6.73
N THR A 149 2.92 10.32 6.34
CA THR A 149 2.29 9.33 7.24
C THR A 149 3.34 8.62 8.11
N GLY A 150 3.00 7.61 8.90
CA GLY A 150 3.98 6.92 9.77
C GLY A 150 3.87 7.24 11.25
N TYR A 151 2.75 7.76 11.76
CA TYR A 151 2.70 8.20 13.16
C TYR A 151 2.88 7.01 14.11
N ALA A 152 3.91 7.08 14.96
CA ALA A 152 4.18 6.08 15.99
C ALA A 152 3.28 6.29 17.22
N PHE A 153 2.41 5.31 17.50
CA PHE A 153 1.49 5.35 18.65
C PHE A 153 2.17 4.89 19.93
N ASP A 154 3.01 3.86 19.83
CA ASP A 154 3.89 3.39 20.90
C ASP A 154 5.17 2.74 20.32
N GLU A 155 5.92 2.01 21.14
CA GLU A 155 7.20 1.39 20.71
C GLU A 155 7.01 0.19 19.78
N GLU A 156 5.80 -0.38 19.71
CA GLU A 156 5.48 -1.57 18.93
C GLU A 156 4.50 -1.27 17.79
N HIS A 157 3.73 -0.17 17.89
CA HIS A 157 2.69 0.16 16.92
C HIS A 157 2.90 1.50 16.22
N GLU A 158 3.00 1.44 14.89
CA GLU A 158 3.20 2.57 13.98
C GLU A 158 2.15 2.52 12.86
N ALA A 159 1.92 3.64 12.16
CA ALA A 159 0.81 3.77 11.22
C ALA A 159 1.28 3.97 9.79
N ASN A 160 0.79 3.18 8.85
CA ASN A 160 1.26 3.20 7.47
C ASN A 160 0.69 4.36 6.63
N GLY A 161 1.08 4.42 5.35
CA GLY A 161 0.49 5.32 4.35
C GLY A 161 -0.98 5.02 4.10
N ILE A 162 -1.24 3.87 3.46
CA ILE A 162 -2.60 3.35 3.25
C ILE A 162 -2.63 1.87 3.65
N THR A 163 -3.40 1.56 4.69
CA THR A 163 -3.54 0.19 5.20
C THR A 163 -4.86 -0.43 4.76
N PHE A 164 -4.78 -1.64 4.23
CA PHE A 164 -5.91 -2.44 3.77
C PHE A 164 -6.13 -3.64 4.69
N TYR A 165 -6.98 -3.48 5.69
CA TYR A 165 -7.37 -4.55 6.60
C TYR A 165 -8.51 -5.38 6.00
N ALA A 166 -8.21 -6.56 5.47
CA ALA A 166 -9.15 -7.49 4.85
C ALA A 166 -10.13 -6.84 3.86
N VAL A 167 -9.62 -5.95 3.01
CA VAL A 167 -10.43 -5.23 2.01
C VAL A 167 -10.80 -6.15 0.85
N GLY A 168 -12.07 -6.13 0.47
CA GLY A 168 -12.62 -6.97 -0.62
C GLY A 168 -12.29 -6.47 -2.02
N ASN A 169 -12.46 -7.35 -3.00
CA ASN A 169 -12.25 -7.09 -4.43
C ASN A 169 -13.36 -6.25 -5.10
N GLY A 170 -14.38 -5.83 -4.33
CA GLY A 170 -15.35 -4.84 -4.75
C GLY A 170 -14.82 -3.40 -4.63
N THR A 171 -13.76 -3.18 -3.85
CA THR A 171 -13.08 -1.89 -3.68
C THR A 171 -12.16 -1.60 -4.86
N VAL A 172 -12.08 -0.34 -5.28
CA VAL A 172 -11.19 0.13 -6.35
C VAL A 172 -10.06 0.97 -5.76
N VAL A 173 -8.81 0.62 -6.08
CA VAL A 173 -7.62 1.41 -5.72
C VAL A 173 -6.77 1.59 -6.96
N ASP A 174 -6.65 2.82 -7.44
CA ASP A 174 -6.09 3.13 -8.76
C ASP A 174 -5.37 4.48 -8.75
N HIS A 175 -4.07 4.56 -9.08
CA HIS A 175 -3.30 5.82 -9.01
C HIS A 175 -3.26 6.39 -7.58
N CYS A 176 -2.56 5.70 -6.68
CA CYS A 176 -2.31 6.23 -5.32
C CYS A 176 -0.82 6.36 -5.06
N GLU A 177 -0.42 7.42 -4.34
CA GLU A 177 0.96 7.63 -3.91
C GLU A 177 1.06 7.72 -2.39
N ALA A 178 2.03 7.01 -1.81
CA ALA A 178 2.52 7.21 -0.46
C ALA A 178 3.91 7.87 -0.53
N TYR A 179 4.06 9.04 0.09
CA TYR A 179 5.23 9.89 -0.06
C TYR A 179 5.83 10.30 1.30
N MET A 180 7.10 9.94 1.52
CA MET A 180 7.87 10.32 2.72
C MET A 180 7.20 9.97 4.04
N GLY A 181 6.63 8.75 4.15
CA GLY A 181 6.09 8.20 5.40
C GLY A 181 7.17 7.62 6.32
N ALA A 182 6.90 7.54 7.62
CA ALA A 182 7.85 6.99 8.61
C ALA A 182 7.74 5.46 8.78
N ASP A 183 6.77 4.85 8.10
CA ASP A 183 6.46 3.44 8.13
C ASP A 183 6.06 3.00 6.70
N ASP A 184 5.38 1.88 6.54
CA ASP A 184 5.09 1.31 5.23
C ASP A 184 4.30 2.25 4.31
N GLY A 185 4.64 2.23 3.02
CA GLY A 185 3.89 3.00 2.02
C GLY A 185 2.46 2.49 1.86
N PHE A 186 2.32 1.18 1.64
CA PHE A 186 1.05 0.49 1.54
C PHE A 186 1.18 -0.87 2.22
N GLU A 187 0.20 -1.22 3.04
CA GLU A 187 0.19 -2.49 3.76
C GLU A 187 -1.13 -3.23 3.54
N TRP A 188 -1.07 -4.53 3.25
CA TRP A 188 -2.22 -5.41 3.19
C TRP A 188 -2.22 -6.43 4.33
N CYS A 189 -3.19 -6.32 5.24
CA CYS A 189 -3.45 -7.33 6.26
C CYS A 189 -4.64 -8.19 5.81
N GLY A 190 -4.37 -9.22 5.01
CA GLY A 190 -5.39 -10.08 4.42
C GLY A 190 -6.23 -9.43 3.32
N GLY A 191 -7.38 -10.04 3.02
CA GLY A 191 -8.31 -9.54 2.00
C GLY A 191 -7.94 -9.95 0.58
N CYS A 192 -8.62 -9.34 -0.39
CA CYS A 192 -8.43 -9.66 -1.81
C CYS A 192 -8.59 -8.44 -2.74
N VAL A 193 -8.46 -7.22 -2.20
CA VAL A 193 -8.49 -5.98 -2.99
C VAL A 193 -7.51 -6.06 -4.16
N ILE A 194 -7.95 -5.57 -5.32
CA ILE A 194 -7.13 -5.48 -6.52
C ILE A 194 -6.74 -4.02 -6.70
N VAL A 195 -5.44 -3.77 -6.84
CA VAL A 195 -4.87 -2.42 -6.92
C VAL A 195 -4.17 -2.21 -8.26
N SER A 196 -4.10 -0.96 -8.72
CA SER A 196 -3.28 -0.61 -9.89
C SER A 196 -2.65 0.78 -9.76
N TYR A 197 -1.49 0.96 -10.39
CA TYR A 197 -0.79 2.24 -10.45
C TYR A 197 -0.47 2.81 -9.07
N LEU A 198 0.28 2.07 -8.25
CA LEU A 198 0.72 2.57 -6.93
C LEU A 198 2.16 3.05 -6.98
N VAL A 199 2.44 4.13 -6.27
CA VAL A 199 3.77 4.69 -6.11
C VAL A 199 4.08 4.81 -4.62
N ALA A 200 5.10 4.13 -4.14
CA ALA A 200 5.66 4.34 -2.81
C ALA A 200 7.02 5.02 -2.98
N LYS A 201 7.17 6.21 -2.41
CA LYS A 201 8.38 7.02 -2.59
C LYS A 201 8.91 7.50 -1.24
N ASN A 202 10.13 7.07 -0.91
CA ASN A 202 10.89 7.49 0.25
C ASN A 202 10.19 7.23 1.61
N CYS A 203 9.36 6.19 1.71
CA CYS A 203 8.89 5.66 3.00
C CYS A 203 10.06 4.99 3.74
N SER A 204 10.20 5.21 5.05
CA SER A 204 11.38 4.74 5.80
C SER A 204 11.36 3.27 6.20
N ASP A 205 10.20 2.62 6.23
CA ASP A 205 10.14 1.16 6.35
C ASP A 205 9.97 0.51 4.96
N ASP A 206 8.98 -0.36 4.78
CA ASP A 206 8.78 -1.07 3.53
C ASP A 206 7.96 -0.24 2.54
N SER A 207 8.29 -0.32 1.25
CA SER A 207 7.50 0.43 0.24
C SER A 207 6.12 -0.21 0.04
N PHE A 208 6.07 -1.54 0.11
CA PHE A 208 4.86 -2.35 0.04
C PHE A 208 5.04 -3.53 1.00
N ASP A 209 4.11 -3.73 1.92
CA ASP A 209 4.06 -4.90 2.81
C ASP A 209 2.77 -5.68 2.61
N TRP A 210 2.83 -7.01 2.69
CA TRP A 210 1.62 -7.76 3.00
C TRP A 210 1.83 -8.88 4.01
N THR A 211 0.75 -9.14 4.74
CA THR A 211 0.62 -10.22 5.68
C THR A 211 -0.82 -10.75 5.68
N GLU A 212 -1.08 -11.67 6.60
CA GLU A 212 -2.40 -12.18 6.96
C GLU A 212 -3.27 -12.74 5.81
N GLY A 213 -2.64 -13.26 4.78
CA GLY A 213 -3.34 -14.01 3.73
C GLY A 213 -3.93 -13.14 2.63
N TRP A 214 -3.26 -12.05 2.23
CA TRP A 214 -3.70 -11.24 1.10
C TRP A 214 -3.67 -12.02 -0.22
N THR A 215 -4.83 -12.12 -0.88
CA THR A 215 -5.03 -12.89 -2.13
C THR A 215 -5.43 -12.00 -3.30
N GLY A 216 -5.17 -10.70 -3.19
CA GLY A 216 -5.46 -9.70 -4.22
C GLY A 216 -4.48 -9.74 -5.38
N ASN A 217 -4.54 -8.71 -6.24
CA ASN A 217 -3.58 -8.56 -7.32
C ASN A 217 -3.13 -7.10 -7.41
N ALA A 218 -1.90 -6.88 -7.84
CA ALA A 218 -1.37 -5.55 -8.12
C ALA A 218 -0.81 -5.48 -9.53
N ASN A 219 -1.07 -4.37 -10.21
CA ASN A 219 -0.52 -4.11 -11.54
C ASN A 219 -0.01 -2.68 -11.65
N TYR A 220 1.20 -2.49 -12.19
CA TYR A 220 1.88 -1.19 -12.24
C TYR A 220 2.20 -0.67 -10.83
N LEU A 221 3.30 -1.18 -10.26
CA LEU A 221 3.84 -0.70 -8.99
C LEU A 221 5.18 0.00 -9.21
N VAL A 222 5.40 1.09 -8.48
CA VAL A 222 6.70 1.75 -8.39
C VAL A 222 7.06 1.92 -6.92
N ALA A 223 8.26 1.44 -6.57
CA ALA A 223 8.92 1.81 -5.31
C ALA A 223 10.20 2.55 -5.66
N TYR A 224 10.41 3.71 -5.05
CA TYR A 224 11.66 4.45 -5.14
C TYR A 224 12.11 4.92 -3.76
N GLN A 225 13.30 4.53 -3.35
CA GLN A 225 13.93 4.99 -2.13
C GLN A 225 15.21 5.74 -2.47
N GLU A 226 15.27 7.00 -2.12
CA GLU A 226 16.47 7.81 -2.25
C GLU A 226 17.52 7.44 -1.20
N ASN A 227 18.78 7.79 -1.47
CA ASN A 227 19.87 7.50 -0.55
C ASN A 227 19.64 8.13 0.83
N ALA A 228 19.97 7.38 1.89
CA ALA A 228 19.78 7.81 3.28
C ALA A 228 20.53 9.10 3.63
N GLU A 229 21.67 9.39 2.98
CA GLU A 229 22.38 10.66 3.18
C GLU A 229 21.57 11.87 2.69
N THR A 230 20.72 11.68 1.67
CA THR A 230 19.83 12.72 1.16
C THR A 230 18.56 12.84 2.00
N LEU A 231 17.95 11.71 2.40
CA LEU A 231 16.70 11.69 3.16
C LEU A 231 16.87 12.07 4.63
N GLY A 232 18.03 11.76 5.22
CA GLY A 232 18.26 11.87 6.66
C GLY A 232 17.76 10.68 7.48
N TYR A 233 17.20 9.66 6.82
CA TYR A 233 16.76 8.39 7.39
C TYR A 233 16.99 7.25 6.39
N ASP A 234 17.02 6.01 6.87
CA ASP A 234 17.13 4.82 6.02
C ASP A 234 15.75 4.35 5.57
N CYS A 235 15.71 3.53 4.52
CA CYS A 235 14.50 2.86 4.04
C CYS A 235 14.70 1.33 4.10
N ASP A 236 13.70 0.57 4.52
CA ASP A 236 13.79 -0.90 4.58
C ASP A 236 13.54 -1.56 3.21
N CYS A 237 12.67 -2.55 3.08
CA CYS A 237 12.47 -3.30 1.86
C CYS A 237 11.71 -2.48 0.81
N LEU A 238 11.82 -2.89 -0.45
CA LEU A 238 10.91 -2.42 -1.49
C LEU A 238 9.60 -3.21 -1.43
N ILE A 239 9.69 -4.51 -1.12
CA ILE A 239 8.57 -5.39 -0.82
C ILE A 239 8.96 -6.27 0.38
N GLU A 240 8.19 -6.25 1.46
CA GLU A 240 8.17 -7.29 2.48
C GLU A 240 6.86 -8.09 2.37
N ALA A 241 6.94 -9.40 2.59
CA ALA A 241 5.88 -10.31 2.15
C ALA A 241 5.80 -11.57 3.00
N ASP A 242 4.71 -11.68 3.76
CA ASP A 242 4.42 -12.79 4.66
C ASP A 242 3.08 -13.45 4.34
N ASN A 243 2.92 -14.72 4.75
CA ASN A 243 1.60 -15.32 4.86
C ASN A 243 0.95 -15.02 6.20
N ASN A 244 1.60 -15.45 7.27
CA ASN A 244 1.20 -15.20 8.65
C ASN A 244 2.42 -15.47 9.53
N GLU A 245 2.79 -14.55 10.40
CA GLU A 245 4.00 -14.65 11.21
C GLU A 245 4.02 -15.83 12.20
N ASN A 246 2.85 -16.26 12.67
CA ASN A 246 2.71 -17.30 13.69
C ASN A 246 2.38 -18.68 13.09
N ASN A 247 1.92 -18.72 11.83
CA ASN A 247 1.55 -19.95 11.14
C ASN A 247 1.75 -19.83 9.62
N TYR A 248 2.93 -20.22 9.12
CA TYR A 248 3.33 -20.05 7.72
C TYR A 248 2.41 -20.76 6.71
N ILE A 249 1.61 -21.73 7.15
CA ILE A 249 0.65 -22.48 6.31
C ILE A 249 -0.81 -22.09 6.57
N ALA A 250 -1.06 -20.95 7.23
CA ALA A 250 -2.39 -20.44 7.48
C ALA A 250 -3.18 -20.22 6.17
N ASN A 251 -4.50 -20.39 6.25
CA ASN A 251 -5.42 -20.26 5.14
C ASN A 251 -6.42 -19.11 5.41
N PRO A 252 -6.76 -18.27 4.40
CA PRO A 252 -6.17 -18.24 3.06
C PRO A 252 -4.67 -17.94 3.08
N THR A 253 -3.90 -18.54 2.18
CA THR A 253 -2.47 -18.27 2.06
C THR A 253 -2.27 -17.00 1.25
N SER A 254 -1.41 -16.08 1.70
CA SER A 254 -1.02 -14.90 0.91
C SER A 254 -0.50 -15.38 -0.43
N HIS A 255 -1.17 -14.95 -1.50
CA HIS A 255 -0.86 -15.39 -2.85
C HIS A 255 -1.25 -14.33 -3.88
N PRO A 256 -0.66 -13.11 -3.81
CA PRO A 256 -0.96 -12.11 -4.78
C PRO A 256 -0.32 -12.40 -6.15
N ILE A 257 -0.91 -11.84 -7.21
CA ILE A 257 -0.25 -11.70 -8.49
C ILE A 257 0.21 -10.25 -8.63
N ILE A 258 1.52 -10.03 -8.76
CA ILE A 258 2.12 -8.71 -8.98
C ILE A 258 2.65 -8.66 -10.41
N SER A 259 2.18 -7.69 -11.19
CA SER A 259 2.58 -7.49 -12.58
C SER A 259 3.10 -6.09 -12.84
N ASN A 260 4.14 -5.97 -13.68
CA ASN A 260 4.69 -4.69 -14.15
C ASN A 260 5.17 -3.79 -13.00
N ALA A 261 6.15 -4.23 -12.21
CA ALA A 261 6.71 -3.43 -11.13
C ALA A 261 8.13 -2.92 -11.43
N THR A 262 8.41 -1.67 -11.05
CA THR A 262 9.76 -1.08 -11.05
C THR A 262 10.14 -0.71 -9.63
N LEU A 263 11.11 -1.41 -9.06
CA LEU A 263 11.50 -1.31 -7.66
C LEU A 263 12.97 -0.87 -7.58
N VAL A 264 13.22 0.31 -7.00
CA VAL A 264 14.56 0.92 -6.96
C VAL A 264 14.87 1.39 -5.54
N GLY A 265 15.85 0.75 -4.92
CA GLY A 265 16.26 1.05 -3.56
C GLY A 265 17.36 2.11 -3.45
N ASN A 266 17.65 2.44 -2.20
CA ASN A 266 18.55 3.52 -1.75
C ASN A 266 20.06 3.22 -1.85
N GLY A 267 20.44 2.07 -2.41
CA GLY A 267 21.82 1.56 -2.46
C GLY A 267 22.27 0.84 -1.19
N GLY A 268 21.39 0.66 -0.21
CA GLY A 268 21.67 -0.01 1.06
C GLY A 268 21.82 -1.54 0.94
N ALA A 269 22.30 -2.17 2.01
CA ALA A 269 22.57 -3.62 2.06
C ALA A 269 21.32 -4.49 2.31
N LYS A 270 20.17 -3.86 2.60
CA LYS A 270 18.88 -4.50 2.88
C LYS A 270 18.27 -5.15 1.64
N GLN A 271 17.07 -5.70 1.79
CA GLN A 271 16.35 -6.45 0.78
C GLN A 271 15.60 -5.53 -0.21
N GLY A 272 15.48 -5.98 -1.45
CA GLY A 272 14.56 -5.43 -2.44
C GLY A 272 13.20 -6.07 -2.28
N ILE A 273 13.03 -7.27 -2.85
CA ILE A 273 11.85 -8.12 -2.64
C ILE A 273 12.21 -9.18 -1.62
N ARG A 274 11.48 -9.22 -0.50
CA ARG A 274 11.71 -10.11 0.63
C ARG A 274 10.51 -11.03 0.86
N LEU A 275 10.58 -12.26 0.35
CA LEU A 275 9.49 -13.23 0.46
C LEU A 275 9.73 -14.20 1.62
N ARG A 276 8.86 -14.20 2.62
CA ARG A 276 9.07 -14.96 3.86
C ARG A 276 7.80 -15.64 4.35
N ARG A 277 7.99 -16.39 5.44
CA ARG A 277 6.92 -16.86 6.34
C ARG A 277 5.74 -17.51 5.61
N GLY A 278 6.04 -18.33 4.60
CA GLY A 278 5.08 -19.09 3.82
C GLY A 278 4.23 -18.32 2.82
N THR A 279 4.57 -17.05 2.53
CA THR A 279 3.93 -16.33 1.42
C THR A 279 4.12 -17.11 0.13
N GLN A 280 3.05 -17.21 -0.66
CA GLN A 280 3.08 -17.59 -2.06
C GLN A 280 2.96 -16.31 -2.90
N VAL A 281 3.42 -16.33 -4.15
CA VAL A 281 3.30 -15.16 -5.04
C VAL A 281 3.50 -15.55 -6.49
N ASN A 282 2.86 -14.81 -7.39
CA ASN A 282 3.20 -14.81 -8.81
C ASN A 282 3.70 -13.42 -9.24
N LEU A 283 4.98 -13.34 -9.59
CA LEU A 283 5.64 -12.13 -10.06
C LEU A 283 5.82 -12.18 -11.58
N ALA A 284 5.37 -11.13 -12.27
CA ALA A 284 5.47 -11.03 -13.73
C ALA A 284 5.96 -9.65 -14.18
N THR A 285 7.04 -9.61 -14.97
CA THR A 285 7.62 -8.37 -15.51
C THR A 285 8.01 -7.42 -14.38
N ILE A 286 9.05 -7.80 -13.63
CA ILE A 286 9.55 -7.03 -12.48
C ILE A 286 10.97 -6.58 -12.77
N THR A 287 11.27 -5.32 -12.48
CA THR A 287 12.64 -4.80 -12.45
C THR A 287 12.98 -4.41 -11.02
N VAL A 288 14.03 -4.97 -10.43
CA VAL A 288 14.45 -4.67 -9.05
C VAL A 288 15.95 -4.38 -8.98
N CYS A 289 16.31 -3.22 -8.44
CA CYS A 289 17.70 -2.81 -8.24
C CYS A 289 17.85 -1.86 -7.05
N GLY A 290 19.09 -1.43 -6.76
CA GLY A 290 19.35 -0.46 -5.70
C GLY A 290 19.26 -1.01 -4.28
N LYS A 291 19.22 -2.34 -4.11
CA LYS A 291 19.34 -3.03 -2.81
C LYS A 291 20.43 -4.09 -2.89
N GLY A 292 21.12 -4.32 -1.78
CA GLY A 292 22.19 -5.31 -1.66
C GLY A 292 21.70 -6.74 -1.88
N ILE A 293 20.45 -7.02 -1.50
CA ILE A 293 19.77 -8.31 -1.71
C ILE A 293 18.50 -8.03 -2.54
N PRO A 294 18.56 -7.95 -3.87
CA PRO A 294 17.42 -7.50 -4.67
C PRO A 294 16.22 -8.45 -4.60
N VAL A 295 16.45 -9.75 -4.41
CA VAL A 295 15.39 -10.75 -4.17
C VAL A 295 15.87 -11.75 -3.12
N SER A 296 15.08 -11.98 -2.08
CA SER A 296 15.26 -13.07 -1.12
C SER A 296 14.00 -13.93 -0.96
N VAL A 297 14.22 -15.22 -0.72
CA VAL A 297 13.21 -16.19 -0.29
C VAL A 297 13.71 -16.84 1.01
N GLU A 298 12.90 -16.77 2.09
CA GLU A 298 13.41 -16.93 3.46
C GLU A 298 12.81 -18.11 4.25
N SER A 299 11.72 -18.74 3.78
CA SER A 299 11.10 -19.89 4.47
C SER A 299 10.97 -21.12 3.58
N THR A 300 10.94 -22.30 4.22
CA THR A 300 10.80 -23.59 3.53
C THR A 300 9.54 -23.63 2.69
N GLU A 301 8.43 -23.16 3.24
CA GLU A 301 7.11 -23.11 2.61
C GLU A 301 7.10 -22.20 1.39
N THR A 302 7.68 -20.99 1.51
CA THR A 302 7.80 -20.03 0.41
C THR A 302 8.64 -20.61 -0.73
N GLU A 303 9.82 -21.17 -0.43
CA GLU A 303 10.68 -21.74 -1.46
C GLU A 303 10.07 -22.99 -2.11
N GLN A 304 9.45 -23.87 -1.33
CA GLN A 304 8.79 -25.06 -1.84
C GLN A 304 7.63 -24.70 -2.79
N ALA A 305 6.91 -23.61 -2.52
CA ALA A 305 5.85 -23.14 -3.41
C ALA A 305 6.35 -22.82 -4.82
N PHE A 306 7.58 -22.31 -4.98
CA PHE A 306 8.17 -22.11 -6.30
C PHE A 306 8.55 -23.43 -6.98
N VAL A 307 9.19 -24.35 -6.24
CA VAL A 307 9.58 -25.66 -6.78
C VAL A 307 8.36 -26.49 -7.21
N ASP A 308 7.25 -26.39 -6.47
CA ASP A 308 6.00 -27.07 -6.76
C ASP A 308 5.20 -26.39 -7.88
N GLY A 309 5.63 -25.21 -8.35
CA GLY A 309 4.95 -24.42 -9.37
C GLY A 309 3.67 -23.73 -8.89
N VAL A 310 3.48 -23.63 -7.57
CA VAL A 310 2.39 -22.85 -6.94
C VAL A 310 2.69 -21.36 -7.06
N SER A 311 3.93 -20.96 -6.74
CA SER A 311 4.47 -19.61 -6.96
C SER A 311 5.29 -19.56 -8.24
N SER A 312 5.44 -18.38 -8.83
CA SER A 312 6.28 -18.20 -10.02
C SER A 312 6.91 -16.81 -10.12
N MET A 313 8.10 -16.76 -10.70
CA MET A 313 8.75 -15.52 -11.15
C MET A 313 8.96 -15.61 -12.67
N LYS A 314 8.42 -14.65 -13.42
CA LYS A 314 8.52 -14.61 -14.88
C LYS A 314 8.92 -13.22 -15.35
N ASN A 315 9.97 -13.16 -16.18
CA ASN A 315 10.53 -11.90 -16.68
C ASN A 315 10.93 -10.94 -15.54
N VAL A 316 11.47 -11.48 -14.46
CA VAL A 316 12.09 -10.68 -13.39
C VAL A 316 13.54 -10.37 -13.79
N THR A 317 13.94 -9.12 -13.70
CA THR A 317 15.33 -8.67 -13.84
C THR A 317 15.80 -8.08 -12.51
N ALA A 318 16.80 -8.70 -11.89
CA ALA A 318 17.37 -8.29 -10.62
C ALA A 318 18.82 -7.80 -10.79
N SER A 319 19.26 -6.83 -9.98
CA SER A 319 20.62 -6.29 -10.06
C SER A 319 21.71 -7.21 -9.51
N ALA A 320 21.34 -8.32 -8.87
CA ALA A 320 22.24 -9.31 -8.29
C ALA A 320 21.52 -10.67 -8.17
N GLU A 321 22.26 -11.70 -7.79
CA GLU A 321 21.71 -13.05 -7.61
C GLU A 321 20.62 -13.10 -6.54
N LEU A 322 19.59 -13.92 -6.78
CA LEU A 322 18.57 -14.22 -5.78
C LEU A 322 19.20 -14.95 -4.59
N THR A 323 18.84 -14.53 -3.38
CA THR A 323 19.26 -15.19 -2.13
C THR A 323 18.19 -16.17 -1.66
N SER A 324 18.61 -17.40 -1.39
CA SER A 324 17.74 -18.47 -0.88
C SER A 324 18.23 -18.90 0.49
N GLU A 325 17.40 -18.73 1.51
CA GLU A 325 17.80 -19.00 2.88
C GLU A 325 17.80 -20.51 3.17
N LYS A 326 16.87 -21.27 2.57
CA LYS A 326 16.75 -22.72 2.77
C LYS A 326 17.42 -23.55 1.67
N GLY A 327 17.84 -22.93 0.58
CA GLY A 327 18.53 -23.58 -0.54
C GLY A 327 17.64 -24.48 -1.39
N ILE A 328 16.31 -24.30 -1.35
CA ILE A 328 15.30 -25.08 -2.08
C ILE A 328 15.00 -24.41 -3.43
N TYR A 329 14.78 -23.10 -3.47
CA TYR A 329 14.62 -22.31 -4.69
C TYR A 329 15.82 -21.37 -4.88
N THR A 330 16.85 -21.85 -5.56
CA THR A 330 18.15 -21.17 -5.72
C THR A 330 18.16 -20.17 -6.89
N ASN A 331 19.23 -19.36 -6.99
CA ASN A 331 19.45 -18.50 -8.16
C ASN A 331 19.50 -19.30 -9.49
N ASP A 332 19.99 -20.55 -9.48
CA ASP A 332 19.95 -21.40 -10.67
C ASP A 332 18.51 -21.71 -11.10
N ASN A 333 17.60 -21.94 -10.14
CA ASN A 333 16.18 -22.11 -10.44
C ASN A 333 15.59 -20.82 -11.04
N PHE A 334 15.88 -19.68 -10.42
CA PHE A 334 15.45 -18.36 -10.89
C PHE A 334 15.87 -18.09 -12.35
N ILE A 335 17.13 -18.35 -12.71
CA ILE A 335 17.63 -18.20 -14.08
C ILE A 335 17.00 -19.22 -15.04
N ASN A 336 16.83 -20.48 -14.61
CA ASN A 336 16.21 -21.52 -15.43
C ASN A 336 14.73 -21.23 -15.75
N ASP A 337 14.04 -20.50 -14.87
CA ASP A 337 12.68 -20.00 -15.11
C ASP A 337 12.61 -18.82 -16.11
N GLY A 338 13.77 -18.40 -16.65
CA GLY A 338 13.88 -17.35 -17.68
C GLY A 338 14.04 -15.94 -17.12
N ASN A 339 14.27 -15.81 -15.81
CA ASN A 339 14.60 -14.54 -15.18
C ASN A 339 16.08 -14.17 -15.39
N LYS A 340 16.45 -12.93 -15.04
CA LYS A 340 17.76 -12.36 -15.37
C LYS A 340 18.40 -11.72 -14.15
N VAL A 341 19.72 -11.92 -14.04
CA VAL A 341 20.60 -11.13 -13.19
C VAL A 341 21.40 -10.18 -14.09
N ASP A 342 21.29 -8.88 -13.84
CA ASP A 342 22.02 -7.84 -14.56
C ASP A 342 22.69 -6.90 -13.56
N ALA A 343 23.98 -7.15 -13.29
CA ALA A 343 24.78 -6.34 -12.37
C ALA A 343 24.99 -4.89 -12.84
N SER A 344 24.66 -4.55 -14.08
CA SER A 344 24.68 -3.18 -14.59
C SER A 344 23.34 -2.45 -14.47
N LEU A 345 22.29 -3.14 -14.02
CA LEU A 345 20.97 -2.56 -13.83
C LEU A 345 21.01 -1.47 -12.76
N SER A 346 20.75 -0.25 -13.19
CA SER A 346 20.60 0.93 -12.35
C SER A 346 19.60 1.86 -13.03
N LEU A 347 18.69 2.43 -12.24
CA LEU A 347 17.66 3.36 -12.70
C LEU A 347 17.66 4.57 -11.78
N SER A 348 17.68 5.77 -12.36
CA SER A 348 17.35 6.99 -11.62
C SER A 348 15.84 7.19 -11.54
N TYR A 349 15.37 8.09 -10.67
CA TYR A 349 13.96 8.46 -10.65
C TYR A 349 13.47 9.02 -11.99
N ASP A 350 14.31 9.77 -12.71
CA ASP A 350 14.01 10.27 -14.05
C ASP A 350 13.82 9.13 -15.06
N ASP A 351 14.60 8.04 -14.94
CA ASP A 351 14.40 6.85 -15.78
C ASP A 351 13.07 6.17 -15.48
N ILE A 352 12.68 6.10 -14.20
CA ILE A 352 11.37 5.56 -13.79
C ILE A 352 10.25 6.38 -14.41
N LEU A 353 10.26 7.71 -14.27
CA LEU A 353 9.25 8.61 -14.84
C LEU A 353 9.16 8.45 -16.37
N LYS A 354 10.31 8.34 -17.04
CA LYS A 354 10.36 8.15 -18.50
C LYS A 354 9.80 6.80 -18.94
N ASN A 355 10.04 5.74 -18.17
CA ASN A 355 9.61 4.38 -18.50
C ASN A 355 8.16 4.09 -18.08
N ASN A 356 7.59 4.92 -17.20
CA ASN A 356 6.25 4.78 -16.65
C ASN A 356 5.40 6.01 -16.97
N SER A 357 4.95 6.12 -18.23
CA SER A 357 4.17 7.30 -18.67
C SER A 357 2.86 7.50 -17.90
N TRP A 358 2.35 6.48 -17.21
CA TRP A 358 1.17 6.56 -16.34
C TRP A 358 1.42 7.36 -15.05
N MET A 359 2.68 7.56 -14.65
CA MET A 359 3.07 8.44 -13.55
C MET A 359 3.01 9.94 -13.93
N SER A 360 2.62 10.28 -15.16
CA SER A 360 2.48 11.68 -15.56
C SER A 360 1.33 12.37 -14.84
N GLY A 361 1.50 13.64 -14.51
CA GLY A 361 0.49 14.47 -13.85
C GLY A 361 1.04 15.12 -12.58
N ALA A 362 0.17 15.79 -11.86
CA ALA A 362 0.45 16.38 -10.56
C ALA A 362 0.24 15.40 -9.38
N TRP A 363 -0.25 14.19 -9.64
CA TRP A 363 -0.59 13.20 -8.61
C TRP A 363 0.63 12.49 -7.99
N VAL A 364 1.74 12.38 -8.72
CA VAL A 364 3.04 11.89 -8.20
C VAL A 364 3.94 13.07 -7.80
N LYS A 365 4.69 12.94 -6.70
CA LYS A 365 5.52 13.98 -6.10
C LYS A 365 7.00 13.97 -6.51
#